data_AF-A0A9E6CML1-F1
#
_entry.id   AF-A0A9E6CML1-F1
#
_cell.length_a   1.000
_cell.length_b   1.000
_cell.length_c   1.000
_cell.angle_alpha   90.00
_cell.angle_beta   90.00
_cell.angle_gamma   90.00
#
_symmetry.space_group_name_H-M   'P 1'
#
loop_
_entity.id
_entity.type
_entity.pdbx_description
1 polymer ?
#
loop_
_entity_poly.entity_id
_entity_poly.type
_entity_poly.pdbx_seq_one_letter_code
_entity_poly.pdbx_strand_id
1 'polypeptide(L)'
;MPEPKHKTPSKGWSTFSLEQKVAFGIFGVTGILGLVLSVTFMYQEVKAPFVIDYDGEAYLSYDERASEEVKQQKSKDTDGDGINDYDELNVYRTSPYLADSDSDGMDDGREIKSGDDPNCPVGQDCGRGIASSEGGVNNPLVASDLRDPLPFEDVGLNVDIENATDIEALLTALTSEDIRAALLAQGVDQATIDALTDEELRELFNDALVQLDESGALDEILTQ
;
A
#
# COMPACT_ATOMS: atom_id res chain seq x y z
N MET A 1 -47.98 -90.74 -8.87
CA MET A 1 -47.00 -90.86 -7.77
C MET A 1 -46.56 -89.45 -7.39
N PRO A 2 -46.74 -89.01 -6.13
CA PRO A 2 -46.43 -87.64 -5.71
C PRO A 2 -44.93 -87.41 -5.46
N GLU A 3 -44.48 -86.17 -5.71
CA GLU A 3 -43.10 -85.68 -5.55
C GLU A 3 -42.52 -85.82 -4.13
N PRO A 4 -41.20 -86.02 -3.98
CA PRO A 4 -40.53 -85.94 -2.68
C PRO A 4 -40.38 -84.49 -2.22
N LYS A 5 -41.06 -84.13 -1.14
CA LYS A 5 -40.91 -82.82 -0.47
C LYS A 5 -39.51 -82.69 0.16
N HIS A 6 -38.83 -81.60 -0.20
CA HIS A 6 -37.57 -81.14 0.38
C HIS A 6 -37.65 -80.98 1.90
N LYS A 7 -36.61 -81.45 2.63
CA LYS A 7 -36.31 -81.01 4.00
C LYS A 7 -35.19 -79.98 3.94
N THR A 8 -35.50 -78.72 4.20
CA THR A 8 -34.51 -77.66 4.44
C THR A 8 -34.08 -77.69 5.91
N PRO A 9 -32.78 -77.85 6.23
CA PRO A 9 -32.32 -77.75 7.62
C PRO A 9 -32.10 -76.28 7.99
N SER A 10 -33.12 -75.59 8.49
CA SER A 10 -32.93 -74.29 9.16
C SER A 10 -32.52 -74.52 10.61
N LYS A 11 -31.29 -74.98 10.83
CA LYS A 11 -30.73 -75.17 12.19
C LYS A 11 -29.99 -73.90 12.61
N GLY A 12 -30.76 -72.83 12.83
CA GLY A 12 -30.23 -71.53 13.26
C GLY A 12 -30.20 -71.41 14.78
N TRP A 13 -29.02 -71.22 15.35
CA TRP A 13 -28.71 -70.57 16.65
C TRP A 13 -29.35 -71.12 17.94
N SER A 14 -30.33 -72.01 17.87
CA SER A 14 -31.10 -72.52 19.02
C SER A 14 -30.41 -73.70 19.73
N THR A 15 -29.37 -74.29 19.14
CA THR A 15 -28.67 -75.47 19.67
C THR A 15 -27.53 -75.16 20.65
N PHE A 16 -27.17 -73.89 20.83
CA PHE A 16 -26.05 -73.50 21.69
C PHE A 16 -26.51 -73.24 23.13
N SER A 17 -25.68 -73.64 24.09
CA SER A 17 -25.91 -73.33 25.50
C SER A 17 -25.86 -71.82 25.74
N LEU A 18 -26.48 -71.35 26.82
CA LEU A 18 -26.51 -69.93 27.17
C LEU A 18 -25.08 -69.35 27.29
N GLU A 19 -24.17 -70.11 27.89
CA GLU A 19 -22.75 -69.75 28.05
C GLU A 19 -22.03 -69.58 26.71
N GLN A 20 -22.30 -70.46 25.73
CA GLN A 20 -21.71 -70.36 24.40
C GLN A 20 -22.21 -69.13 23.64
N LYS A 21 -23.50 -68.78 23.78
CA LYS A 21 -24.07 -67.57 23.17
C LYS A 21 -23.46 -66.30 23.75
N VAL A 22 -23.26 -66.27 25.07
CA VAL A 22 -22.57 -65.17 25.75
C VAL A 22 -21.12 -65.08 25.29
N ALA A 23 -20.40 -66.21 25.19
CA ALA A 23 -19.03 -66.24 24.70
C ALA A 23 -18.91 -65.69 23.26
N PHE A 24 -19.75 -66.14 22.33
CA PHE A 24 -19.76 -65.60 20.96
C PHE A 24 -20.12 -64.11 20.91
N GLY A 25 -21.02 -63.65 21.78
CA GLY A 25 -21.33 -62.23 21.92
C GLY A 25 -20.12 -61.41 22.36
N ILE A 26 -19.39 -61.87 23.39
CA ILE A 26 -18.20 -61.18 23.89
C ILE A 26 -17.11 -61.16 22.81
N PHE A 27 -16.82 -62.28 22.14
CA PHE A 27 -15.83 -62.33 21.06
C PHE A 27 -16.21 -61.45 19.87
N GLY A 28 -17.50 -61.37 19.54
CA GLY A 28 -18.00 -60.45 18.51
C GLY A 28 -17.74 -58.99 18.89
N VAL A 29 -18.07 -58.61 20.14
CA VAL A 29 -17.88 -57.23 20.62
C VAL A 29 -16.40 -56.87 20.73
N THR A 30 -15.56 -57.73 21.29
CA THR A 30 -14.12 -57.46 21.43
C THR A 30 -13.40 -57.46 20.09
N GLY A 31 -13.80 -58.32 19.15
CA GLY A 31 -13.29 -58.32 17.79
C GLY A 31 -13.63 -57.04 17.03
N ILE A 32 -14.89 -56.58 17.11
CA ILE A 32 -15.31 -55.31 16.50
C ILE A 32 -14.58 -54.13 17.16
N LEU A 33 -14.48 -54.10 18.48
CA LEU A 33 -13.76 -53.05 19.20
C LEU A 33 -12.29 -53.00 18.80
N GLY A 34 -11.63 -54.16 18.71
CA GLY A 34 -10.24 -54.27 18.26
C GLY A 34 -10.05 -53.77 16.84
N LEU A 35 -10.98 -54.07 15.92
CA LEU A 35 -10.95 -53.56 14.56
C LEU A 35 -11.15 -52.04 14.50
N VAL A 36 -12.11 -51.49 15.26
CA VAL A 36 -12.33 -50.04 15.32
C VAL A 36 -11.09 -49.34 15.84
N LEU A 37 -10.51 -49.82 16.95
CA LEU A 37 -9.29 -49.26 17.53
C LEU A 37 -8.09 -49.35 16.56
N SER A 38 -7.94 -50.48 15.87
CA SER A 38 -6.89 -50.68 14.87
C SER A 38 -7.02 -49.70 13.71
N VAL A 39 -8.24 -49.51 13.18
CA VAL A 39 -8.50 -48.56 12.08
C VAL A 39 -8.28 -47.13 12.53
N THR A 40 -8.72 -46.74 13.75
CA THR A 40 -8.48 -45.40 14.26
C THR A 40 -7.00 -45.10 14.47
N PHE A 41 -6.24 -46.06 15.02
CA PHE A 41 -4.81 -45.91 15.23
C PHE A 41 -4.05 -45.80 13.91
N MET A 42 -4.35 -46.69 12.95
CA MET A 42 -3.78 -46.63 11.61
C MET A 42 -4.12 -45.30 10.91
N TYR A 43 -5.34 -44.80 11.04
CA TYR A 43 -5.74 -43.52 10.46
C TYR A 43 -4.96 -42.35 11.06
N GLN A 44 -4.70 -42.37 12.38
CA GLN A 44 -3.90 -41.35 13.04
C GLN A 44 -2.44 -41.40 12.59
N GLU A 45 -1.82 -42.58 12.57
CA GLU A 45 -0.41 -42.76 12.16
C GLU A 45 -0.18 -42.47 10.67
N VAL A 46 -1.14 -42.84 9.81
CA VAL A 46 -1.06 -42.51 8.38
C VAL A 46 -1.18 -41.01 8.18
N LYS A 47 -1.97 -40.28 8.97
CA LYS A 47 -2.14 -38.83 8.80
C LYS A 47 -1.10 -37.99 9.52
N ALA A 48 -0.54 -38.47 10.63
CA ALA A 48 0.44 -37.75 11.43
C ALA A 48 1.59 -37.10 10.62
N PRO A 49 2.26 -37.80 9.68
CA PRO A 49 3.34 -37.20 8.90
C PRO A 49 2.87 -36.25 7.78
N PHE A 50 1.56 -36.19 7.50
CA PHE A 50 0.98 -35.30 6.47
C PHE A 50 0.20 -34.13 7.06
N VAL A 51 0.07 -34.05 8.39
CA VAL A 51 -0.36 -32.82 9.05
C VAL A 51 0.86 -31.93 9.08
N ILE A 52 0.97 -31.05 8.08
CA ILE A 52 1.92 -29.95 8.12
C ILE A 52 1.38 -28.98 9.17
N ASP A 53 2.00 -28.97 10.35
CA ASP A 53 1.82 -27.90 11.31
C ASP A 53 2.64 -26.71 10.78
N TYR A 54 1.95 -25.79 10.10
CA TYR A 54 2.58 -24.58 9.59
C TYR A 54 2.72 -23.61 10.76
N ASP A 55 3.83 -23.71 11.48
CA ASP A 55 4.26 -22.73 12.49
C ASP A 55 5.00 -21.53 11.86
N GLY A 56 5.16 -21.54 10.53
CA GLY A 56 5.77 -20.46 9.78
C GLY A 56 4.93 -19.19 9.74
N GLU A 57 5.62 -18.06 9.66
CA GLU A 57 5.04 -16.74 9.38
C GLU A 57 4.03 -16.87 8.23
N ALA A 58 2.84 -16.29 8.38
CA ALA A 58 1.87 -16.25 7.29
C ALA A 58 2.58 -15.76 6.02
N TYR A 59 2.41 -16.48 4.90
CA TYR A 59 2.86 -15.97 3.60
C TYR A 59 1.98 -14.80 3.23
N LEU A 60 2.30 -13.65 3.80
CA LEU A 60 1.77 -12.37 3.38
C LEU A 60 2.11 -12.23 1.90
N SER A 61 1.09 -11.88 1.12
CA SER A 61 1.31 -11.34 -0.21
C SER A 61 2.28 -10.16 -0.15
N TYR A 62 2.87 -9.82 -1.30
CA TYR A 62 3.75 -8.66 -1.39
C TYR A 62 3.08 -7.38 -0.83
N ASP A 63 1.80 -7.19 -1.18
CA ASP A 63 1.00 -6.04 -0.76
C ASP A 63 0.75 -6.04 0.76
N GLU A 64 0.46 -7.21 1.34
CA GLU A 64 0.28 -7.33 2.79
C GLU A 64 1.57 -7.00 3.54
N ARG A 65 2.74 -7.44 3.06
CA ARG A 65 4.04 -7.11 3.69
C ARG A 65 4.32 -5.62 3.65
N ALA A 66 4.12 -4.97 2.51
CA ALA A 66 4.29 -3.54 2.38
C ALA A 66 3.36 -2.79 3.36
N SER A 67 2.12 -3.25 3.49
CA SER A 67 1.15 -2.67 4.43
C SER A 67 1.58 -2.84 5.89
N GLU A 68 2.17 -3.98 6.25
CA GLU A 68 2.67 -4.24 7.60
C GLU A 68 3.91 -3.43 7.93
N GLU A 69 4.84 -3.26 6.99
CA GLU A 69 6.02 -2.42 7.13
C GLU A 69 5.62 -0.95 7.38
N VAL A 70 4.70 -0.42 6.58
CA VAL A 70 4.15 0.93 6.77
C VAL A 70 3.46 1.05 8.14
N LYS A 71 2.66 0.05 8.52
CA LYS A 71 1.99 0.04 9.83
C LYS A 71 3.00 0.00 10.98
N GLN A 72 4.08 -0.75 10.84
CA GLN A 72 5.14 -0.82 11.82
C GLN A 72 5.82 0.54 11.97
N GLN A 73 6.21 1.17 10.87
CA GLN A 73 6.82 2.51 10.88
C GLN A 73 5.89 3.56 11.52
N LYS A 74 4.59 3.54 11.21
CA LYS A 74 3.61 4.45 11.85
C LYS A 74 3.42 4.22 13.35
N SER A 75 3.80 3.06 13.86
CA SER A 75 3.69 2.72 15.28
C SER A 75 4.99 2.90 16.07
N LYS A 76 6.08 3.22 15.37
CA LYS A 76 7.43 3.26 15.92
C LYS A 76 7.94 4.69 15.87
N ASP A 77 8.60 5.09 16.93
CA ASP A 77 9.27 6.37 17.12
C ASP A 77 10.66 5.98 17.65
N THR A 78 11.65 6.00 16.77
CA THR A 78 12.93 5.30 16.99
C THR A 78 13.90 6.11 17.83
N ASP A 79 13.91 7.43 17.69
CA ASP A 79 14.74 8.34 18.47
C ASP A 79 13.98 9.02 19.63
N GLY A 80 12.66 8.93 19.66
CA GLY A 80 11.82 9.31 20.80
C GLY A 80 11.49 10.81 20.85
N ASP A 81 11.53 11.49 19.73
CA ASP A 81 11.27 12.94 19.63
C ASP A 81 9.75 13.28 19.56
N GLY A 82 8.92 12.25 19.38
CA GLY A 82 7.47 12.31 19.32
C GLY A 82 6.90 12.39 17.90
N ILE A 83 7.69 12.14 16.87
CA ILE A 83 7.27 11.84 15.49
C ILE A 83 7.42 10.33 15.27
N ASN A 84 6.58 9.73 14.43
CA ASN A 84 6.77 8.31 14.08
C ASN A 84 7.70 8.17 12.87
N ASP A 85 8.42 7.05 12.78
CA ASP A 85 9.40 6.75 11.72
C ASP A 85 8.83 6.96 10.31
N TYR A 86 7.53 6.71 10.12
CA TYR A 86 6.86 6.88 8.82
C TYR A 86 6.73 8.36 8.44
N ASP A 87 6.27 9.20 9.37
CA ASP A 87 6.06 10.62 9.13
C ASP A 87 7.40 11.36 8.97
N GLU A 88 8.44 10.94 9.69
CA GLU A 88 9.79 11.47 9.50
C GLU A 88 10.30 11.22 8.08
N LEU A 89 10.22 9.98 7.59
CA LEU A 89 10.71 9.62 6.26
C LEU A 89 9.88 10.23 5.12
N ASN A 90 8.54 10.28 5.28
CA ASN A 90 7.63 10.57 4.16
C ASN A 90 7.00 11.97 4.22
N VAL A 91 6.88 12.59 5.40
CA VAL A 91 6.21 13.89 5.58
C VAL A 91 7.23 14.99 5.82
N TYR A 92 8.06 14.84 6.87
CA TYR A 92 8.98 15.89 7.30
C TYR A 92 10.37 15.79 6.69
N ARG A 93 10.69 14.66 6.07
CA ARG A 93 12.00 14.35 5.47
C ARG A 93 13.15 14.47 6.49
N THR A 94 12.86 14.16 7.74
CA THR A 94 13.80 14.09 8.86
C THR A 94 14.35 12.68 9.02
N SER A 95 15.30 12.49 9.94
CA SER A 95 15.97 11.22 10.19
C SER A 95 15.36 10.49 11.38
N PRO A 96 14.76 9.28 11.21
CA PRO A 96 14.20 8.49 12.32
C PRO A 96 15.19 8.02 13.39
N TYR A 97 16.48 8.29 13.20
CA TYR A 97 17.53 7.89 14.14
C TYR A 97 18.13 9.10 14.87
N LEU A 98 17.67 10.31 14.58
CA LEU A 98 18.20 11.56 15.08
C LEU A 98 17.03 12.44 15.50
N ALA A 99 16.84 12.57 16.81
CA ALA A 99 15.81 13.44 17.35
C ALA A 99 15.96 14.92 16.93
N ASP A 100 17.14 15.30 16.43
CA ASP A 100 17.51 16.63 15.92
C ASP A 100 18.23 16.38 14.57
N SER A 101 17.49 16.52 13.47
CA SER A 101 17.93 16.15 12.13
C SER A 101 18.93 17.14 11.53
N ASP A 102 18.80 18.42 11.87
CA ASP A 102 19.68 19.48 11.37
C ASP A 102 20.84 19.84 12.30
N SER A 103 20.86 19.22 13.50
CA SER A 103 21.89 19.30 14.52
C SER A 103 22.09 20.68 15.15
N ASP A 104 21.00 21.44 15.32
CA ASP A 104 21.02 22.78 15.91
C ASP A 104 20.75 22.82 17.43
N GLY A 105 20.33 21.70 18.01
CA GLY A 105 20.00 21.51 19.42
C GLY A 105 18.51 21.59 19.77
N MET A 106 17.61 21.69 18.80
CA MET A 106 16.16 21.52 18.93
C MET A 106 15.76 20.16 18.38
N ASP A 107 14.80 19.50 19.04
CA ASP A 107 14.29 18.23 18.51
C ASP A 107 13.29 18.52 17.37
N ASP A 108 13.27 17.73 16.30
CA ASP A 108 12.40 17.90 15.12
C ASP A 108 10.92 17.98 15.56
N GLY A 109 10.52 17.09 16.47
CA GLY A 109 9.17 17.04 17.02
C GLY A 109 8.78 18.25 17.88
N ARG A 110 9.73 19.10 18.30
CA ARG A 110 9.46 20.40 18.95
C ARG A 110 9.36 21.52 17.92
N GLU A 111 10.17 21.48 16.89
CA GLU A 111 10.16 22.45 15.79
C GLU A 111 8.84 22.37 15.02
N ILE A 112 8.39 21.16 14.70
CA ILE A 112 7.08 20.93 14.05
C ILE A 112 5.94 21.45 14.91
N LYS A 113 5.97 21.23 16.24
CA LYS A 113 4.96 21.76 17.17
C LYS A 113 4.97 23.28 17.25
N SER A 114 6.12 23.90 17.00
CA SER A 114 6.30 25.35 17.00
C SER A 114 6.02 25.99 15.64
N GLY A 115 5.88 25.17 14.59
CA GLY A 115 5.69 25.61 13.21
C GLY A 115 7.00 25.97 12.49
N ASP A 116 8.14 25.58 13.05
CA ASP A 116 9.48 25.73 12.47
C ASP A 116 9.78 24.58 11.49
N ASP A 117 10.92 24.62 10.80
CA ASP A 117 11.31 23.60 9.82
C ASP A 117 12.36 22.69 10.46
N PRO A 118 12.08 21.39 10.66
CA PRO A 118 12.99 20.48 11.35
C PRO A 118 14.26 20.11 10.57
N ASN A 119 14.41 20.64 9.35
CA ASN A 119 15.64 20.51 8.55
C ASN A 119 16.41 21.83 8.45
N CYS A 120 16.05 22.82 9.26
CA CYS A 120 16.51 24.19 9.17
C CYS A 120 17.07 24.73 10.48
N PRO A 121 18.42 24.77 10.62
CA PRO A 121 19.03 25.14 11.88
C PRO A 121 18.58 26.53 12.35
N VAL A 122 18.27 26.65 13.64
CA VAL A 122 17.78 27.86 14.30
C VAL A 122 18.65 29.06 13.95
N GLY A 123 18.00 30.08 13.42
CA GLY A 123 18.63 31.33 13.03
C GLY A 123 19.31 31.29 11.66
N GLN A 124 19.18 30.19 10.90
CA GLN A 124 19.53 30.15 9.48
C GLN A 124 18.32 30.40 8.59
N ASP A 125 18.61 30.87 7.38
CA ASP A 125 17.61 31.02 6.32
C ASP A 125 17.75 29.84 5.35
N CYS A 126 16.97 28.80 5.61
CA CYS A 126 16.83 27.59 4.78
C CYS A 126 15.88 27.78 3.58
N GLY A 127 15.52 29.02 3.23
CA GLY A 127 14.61 29.26 2.10
C GLY A 127 13.14 29.11 2.45
N ARG A 128 12.78 29.11 3.74
CA ARG A 128 11.41 29.45 4.18
C ARG A 128 11.13 30.89 3.81
N GLY A 129 10.63 31.10 2.60
CA GLY A 129 10.26 32.41 2.08
C GLY A 129 9.24 33.11 2.97
N ILE A 130 9.69 33.90 3.95
CA ILE A 130 8.95 35.04 4.47
C ILE A 130 9.97 36.13 4.83
N ALA A 131 9.86 37.24 4.13
CA ALA A 131 10.52 38.50 4.46
C ALA A 131 10.35 38.84 5.95
N SER A 132 11.41 38.71 6.75
CA SER A 132 11.53 39.30 8.09
C SER A 132 12.98 39.28 8.59
N SER A 133 13.86 40.00 7.90
CA SER A 133 14.88 40.79 8.60
C SER A 133 14.76 42.24 8.16
N GLU A 134 13.84 42.98 8.80
CA GLU A 134 14.00 44.43 8.89
C GLU A 134 15.18 44.72 9.82
N GLY A 135 16.34 44.82 9.20
CA GLY A 135 17.56 45.33 9.82
C GLY A 135 18.43 46.09 8.83
N GLY A 136 17.85 46.77 7.83
CA GLY A 136 18.63 47.50 6.81
C GLY A 136 18.34 46.99 5.41
N VAL A 137 17.74 47.88 4.59
CA VAL A 137 16.81 47.50 3.52
C VAL A 137 17.13 48.27 2.24
N ASN A 138 16.66 47.70 1.12
CA ASN A 138 16.42 48.27 -0.22
C ASN A 138 17.42 47.84 -1.31
N ASN A 139 17.60 46.54 -1.49
CA ASN A 139 17.83 46.03 -2.84
C ASN A 139 16.47 46.07 -3.59
N PRO A 140 16.39 46.64 -4.81
CA PRO A 140 15.13 46.95 -5.46
C PRO A 140 14.61 45.72 -6.19
N LEU A 141 14.03 44.78 -5.43
CA LEU A 141 12.98 43.90 -5.94
C LEU A 141 11.86 43.99 -4.91
N VAL A 142 11.07 45.04 -5.11
CA VAL A 142 10.02 45.47 -4.19
C VAL A 142 8.84 44.53 -4.35
N ALA A 143 8.35 43.97 -3.24
CA ALA A 143 7.11 43.19 -3.15
C ALA A 143 5.82 43.99 -3.49
N SER A 144 5.96 45.08 -4.25
CA SER A 144 4.86 45.69 -5.00
C SER A 144 4.61 45.00 -6.34
N ASP A 145 5.56 44.23 -6.86
CA ASP A 145 5.41 43.50 -8.13
C ASP A 145 4.88 42.07 -7.94
N LEU A 146 4.69 41.61 -6.69
CA LEU A 146 4.00 40.34 -6.38
C LEU A 146 2.49 40.54 -6.10
N ARG A 147 1.94 41.71 -6.45
CA ARG A 147 0.50 41.91 -6.62
C ARG A 147 0.02 41.53 -8.02
N ASP A 148 0.93 41.20 -8.91
CA ASP A 148 0.54 40.56 -10.15
C ASP A 148 0.12 39.13 -9.80
N PRO A 149 -1.12 38.75 -10.15
CA PRO A 149 -1.57 37.37 -10.00
C PRO A 149 -0.52 36.45 -10.62
N LEU A 150 -0.31 35.27 -10.03
CA LEU A 150 0.40 34.22 -10.74
C LEU A 150 -0.21 34.14 -12.16
N PRO A 151 0.59 34.02 -13.23
CA PRO A 151 0.10 34.12 -14.61
C PRO A 151 -0.87 33.00 -15.01
N PHE A 152 -1.22 32.12 -14.06
CA PHE A 152 -2.18 31.04 -14.17
C PHE A 152 -3.53 31.33 -13.49
N GLU A 153 -3.70 32.49 -12.84
CA GLU A 153 -4.96 32.85 -12.16
C GLU A 153 -6.00 33.50 -13.10
N ASP A 154 -5.63 33.89 -14.32
CA ASP A 154 -6.55 34.41 -15.36
C ASP A 154 -7.05 33.32 -16.33
N VAL A 155 -6.79 32.04 -16.05
CA VAL A 155 -7.38 30.94 -16.83
C VAL A 155 -8.75 30.53 -16.29
N GLY A 156 -9.18 31.07 -15.14
CA GLY A 156 -10.53 30.84 -14.60
C GLY A 156 -10.84 29.37 -14.27
N LEU A 157 -9.82 28.54 -14.10
CA LEU A 157 -9.93 27.14 -13.75
C LEU A 157 -9.95 26.98 -12.23
N ASN A 158 -11.07 27.38 -11.61
CA ASN A 158 -11.44 26.79 -10.33
C ASN A 158 -11.89 25.35 -10.62
N VAL A 159 -10.98 24.39 -10.49
CA VAL A 159 -11.31 22.97 -10.64
C VAL A 159 -10.98 22.26 -9.35
N ASP A 160 -12.04 21.85 -8.65
CA ASP A 160 -11.97 20.84 -7.62
C ASP A 160 -11.59 19.53 -8.31
N ILE A 161 -10.30 19.17 -8.26
CA ILE A 161 -9.78 17.94 -8.85
C ILE A 161 -10.17 16.78 -7.95
N GLU A 162 -11.25 16.08 -8.29
CA GLU A 162 -11.70 14.92 -7.53
C GLU A 162 -11.27 13.59 -8.18
N ASN A 163 -11.08 13.54 -9.52
CA ASN A 163 -10.69 12.30 -10.23
C ASN A 163 -9.78 12.53 -11.46
N ALA A 164 -9.09 11.46 -11.90
CA ALA A 164 -8.20 11.44 -13.07
C ALA A 164 -8.84 11.92 -14.38
N THR A 165 -10.16 11.73 -14.54
CA THR A 165 -10.91 12.18 -15.72
C THR A 165 -11.02 13.71 -15.82
N ASP A 166 -10.90 14.41 -14.70
CA ASP A 166 -10.97 15.88 -14.66
C ASP A 166 -9.66 16.50 -15.16
N ILE A 167 -8.55 15.77 -15.05
CA ILE A 167 -7.21 16.20 -15.48
C ILE A 167 -7.05 16.03 -16.98
N GLU A 168 -7.62 14.98 -17.57
CA GLU A 168 -7.66 14.81 -19.03
C GLU A 168 -8.47 15.95 -19.70
N ALA A 169 -9.56 16.39 -19.07
CA ALA A 169 -10.37 17.52 -19.51
C ALA A 169 -9.62 18.87 -19.38
N LEU A 170 -8.79 19.01 -18.35
CA LEU A 170 -7.94 20.18 -18.13
C LEU A 170 -6.79 20.27 -19.14
N LEU A 171 -6.11 19.15 -19.38
CA LEU A 171 -4.98 19.07 -20.30
C LEU A 171 -5.42 19.30 -21.75
N THR A 172 -6.63 18.86 -22.10
CA THR A 172 -7.23 19.14 -23.42
C THR A 172 -7.78 20.56 -23.56
N ALA A 173 -8.09 21.25 -22.45
CA ALA A 173 -8.55 22.64 -22.43
C ALA A 173 -7.42 23.69 -22.51
N LEU A 174 -6.16 23.30 -22.27
CA LEU A 174 -4.99 24.19 -22.39
C LEU A 174 -4.88 24.74 -23.82
N THR A 175 -4.69 26.06 -23.93
CA THR A 175 -4.46 26.70 -25.23
C THR A 175 -3.00 26.57 -25.65
N SER A 176 -2.70 26.78 -26.93
CA SER A 176 -1.31 26.71 -27.41
C SER A 176 -0.45 27.83 -26.83
N GLU A 177 -1.07 28.93 -26.41
CA GLU A 177 -0.42 30.03 -25.70
C GLU A 177 -0.02 29.63 -24.28
N ASP A 178 -0.89 28.89 -23.58
CA ASP A 178 -0.58 28.37 -22.24
C ASP A 178 0.56 27.34 -22.27
N ILE A 179 0.60 26.50 -23.31
CA ILE A 179 1.68 25.53 -23.52
C ILE A 179 3.01 26.26 -23.77
N ARG A 180 3.02 27.33 -24.58
CA ARG A 180 4.22 28.16 -24.79
C ARG A 180 4.70 28.77 -23.48
N ALA A 181 3.80 29.33 -22.68
CA ALA A 181 4.11 29.93 -21.39
C ALA A 181 4.69 28.89 -20.41
N ALA A 182 4.12 27.68 -20.38
CA ALA A 182 4.61 26.60 -19.54
C ALA A 182 6.04 26.16 -19.93
N LEU A 183 6.33 26.03 -21.23
CA LEU A 183 7.67 25.65 -21.70
C LEU A 183 8.73 26.72 -21.39
N LEU A 184 8.37 28.00 -21.50
CA LEU A 184 9.24 29.11 -21.11
C LEU A 184 9.55 29.08 -19.61
N ALA A 185 8.56 28.78 -18.78
CA ALA A 185 8.74 28.64 -17.34
C ALA A 185 9.66 27.46 -16.97
N GLN A 186 9.68 26.40 -17.79
CA GLN A 186 10.60 25.25 -17.64
C GLN A 186 12.01 25.51 -18.21
N GLY A 187 12.29 26.75 -18.66
CA GLY A 187 13.62 27.15 -19.12
C GLY A 187 13.93 26.78 -20.57
N VAL A 188 12.92 26.48 -21.39
CA VAL A 188 13.10 26.29 -22.83
C VAL A 188 13.32 27.66 -23.49
N ASP A 189 14.34 27.78 -24.34
CA ASP A 189 14.67 29.03 -25.03
C ASP A 189 13.53 29.52 -25.94
N GLN A 190 13.20 30.81 -25.84
CA GLN A 190 12.16 31.48 -26.65
C GLN A 190 12.34 31.25 -28.16
N ALA A 191 13.58 31.25 -28.65
CA ALA A 191 13.89 31.03 -30.07
C ALA A 191 13.47 29.63 -30.56
N THR A 192 13.46 28.64 -29.68
CA THR A 192 13.04 27.27 -29.98
C THR A 192 11.52 27.17 -30.00
N ILE A 193 10.84 27.88 -29.09
CA ILE A 193 9.37 27.91 -29.01
C ILE A 193 8.78 28.69 -30.18
N ASP A 194 9.38 29.81 -30.56
CA ASP A 194 8.95 30.63 -31.70
C ASP A 194 9.19 29.94 -33.05
N ALA A 195 10.11 28.97 -33.10
CA ALA A 195 10.35 28.15 -34.28
C ALA A 195 9.28 27.07 -34.50
N LEU A 196 8.49 26.73 -33.48
CA LEU A 196 7.39 25.78 -33.56
C LEU A 196 6.09 26.51 -33.89
N THR A 197 5.35 26.00 -34.88
CA THR A 197 3.98 26.46 -35.15
C THR A 197 3.02 25.99 -34.05
N ASP A 198 1.88 26.67 -33.89
CA ASP A 198 0.89 26.29 -32.87
C ASP A 198 0.35 24.86 -33.07
N GLU A 199 0.33 24.38 -34.31
CA GLU A 199 -0.07 23.02 -34.67
C GLU A 199 1.00 22.00 -34.24
N GLU A 200 2.27 22.25 -34.58
CA GLU A 200 3.39 21.38 -34.20
C GLU A 200 3.57 21.33 -32.68
N LEU A 201 3.36 22.46 -32.01
CA LEU A 201 3.42 22.54 -30.56
C LEU A 201 2.32 21.70 -29.90
N ARG A 202 1.11 21.73 -30.47
CA ARG A 202 -0.02 20.94 -29.99
C ARG A 202 0.20 19.45 -30.21
N GLU A 203 0.74 19.09 -31.37
CA GLU A 203 1.06 17.70 -31.71
C GLU A 203 2.12 17.13 -30.76
N LEU A 204 3.20 17.87 -30.50
CA LEU A 204 4.24 17.49 -29.54
C LEU A 204 3.70 17.36 -28.12
N PHE A 205 2.83 18.27 -27.69
CA PHE A 205 2.21 18.21 -26.37
C PHE A 205 1.31 16.97 -26.22
N ASN A 206 0.47 16.69 -27.22
CA ASN A 206 -0.39 15.50 -27.20
C ASN A 206 0.42 14.20 -27.26
N ASP A 207 1.49 14.14 -28.05
CA ASP A 207 2.37 12.97 -28.12
C ASP A 207 3.09 12.72 -26.78
N ALA A 208 3.53 13.79 -26.11
CA ALA A 208 4.10 13.69 -24.77
C ALA A 208 3.09 13.17 -23.74
N LEU A 209 1.83 13.61 -23.80
CA LEU A 209 0.77 13.08 -22.92
C LEU A 209 0.52 11.59 -23.15
N VAL A 210 0.48 11.14 -24.40
CA VAL A 210 0.32 9.71 -24.73
C VAL A 210 1.50 8.88 -24.22
N GLN A 211 2.73 9.38 -24.37
CA GLN A 211 3.92 8.68 -23.84
C GLN A 211 3.94 8.62 -22.30
N LEU A 212 3.44 9.66 -21.64
CA LEU A 212 3.34 9.70 -20.18
C LEU A 212 2.24 8.76 -19.66
N ASP A 213 1.15 8.59 -20.39
CA ASP A 213 0.11 7.58 -20.11
C ASP A 213 0.67 6.16 -20.32
N GLU A 214 1.30 5.89 -21.46
CA GLU A 214 1.89 4.58 -21.78
C GLU A 214 3.02 4.17 -20.83
N SER A 215 3.74 5.13 -20.26
CA SER A 215 4.79 4.87 -19.27
C SER A 215 4.26 4.67 -17.85
N GLY A 216 2.96 4.88 -17.60
CA GLY A 216 2.34 4.81 -16.27
C GLY A 216 2.76 5.94 -15.33
N ALA A 217 3.57 6.89 -15.81
CA ALA A 217 4.03 8.04 -15.03
C ALA A 217 2.88 8.97 -14.65
N LEU A 218 1.83 9.06 -15.47
CA LEU A 218 0.62 9.79 -15.11
C LEU A 218 -0.07 9.14 -13.91
N ASP A 219 -0.24 7.82 -13.88
CA ASP A 219 -0.88 7.13 -12.75
C ASP A 219 -0.09 7.31 -11.43
N GLU A 220 1.24 7.34 -11.51
CA GLU A 220 2.14 7.58 -10.36
C GLU A 220 2.08 9.04 -9.84
N ILE A 221 1.77 10.01 -10.71
CA ILE A 221 1.54 11.41 -10.33
C ILE A 221 0.13 11.61 -9.78
N LEU A 222 -0.85 10.88 -10.29
CA LEU A 222 -2.27 11.00 -9.91
C LEU A 222 -2.63 10.28 -8.61
N THR A 223 -1.75 9.40 -8.12
CA THR A 223 -1.94 8.63 -6.88
C THR A 223 -1.14 9.15 -5.68
N GLN A 224 -0.40 10.25 -5.85
CA GLN A 224 0.22 11.03 -4.76
C GLN A 224 -0.73 12.11 -4.23
#